data_AF-A0A8T4KLW7-F1
#
_entry.id   AF-A0A8T4KLW7-F1
#
_cell.length_a   1.000
_cell.length_b   1.000
_cell.length_c   1.000
_cell.angle_alpha   90.00
_cell.angle_beta   90.00
_cell.angle_gamma   90.00
#
_symmetry.space_group_name_H-M   'P 1'
#
loop_
_entity.id
_entity.type
_entity.pdbx_description
1 polymer ?
#
loop_
_entity_poly.entity_id
_entity_poly.type
_entity_poly.pdbx_seq_one_letter_code
_entity_poly.pdbx_strand_id
1 'polypeptide(L)'
;MKGLALPVNLVIIIVVAVLVLLAAAAFFAGGFSPSSGTITDSAAWQKGCGMAIARGCGSSLFENTENGLQIPSYDPSGNGLDQFQDSTLNEACKRVFQISDSGMDSMTAPEYCKFKCCGIKPATEIS
;
A
#
# COMPACT_ATOMS: atom_id res chain seq x y z
N MET A 1 -63.03 -6.32 -3.09
CA MET A 1 -61.63 -5.94 -3.35
C MET A 1 -61.65 -4.50 -3.84
N LYS A 2 -61.33 -3.53 -2.98
CA LYS A 2 -61.30 -2.12 -3.38
C LYS A 2 -59.93 -1.87 -3.99
N GLY A 3 -59.87 -1.80 -5.31
CA GLY A 3 -58.65 -1.41 -6.02
C GLY A 3 -58.32 0.03 -5.64
N LEU A 4 -57.16 0.24 -5.02
CA LEU A 4 -56.58 1.57 -4.88
C LEU A 4 -56.27 2.05 -6.29
N ALA A 5 -57.17 2.85 -6.85
CA ALA A 5 -56.88 3.62 -8.04
C ALA A 5 -55.78 4.60 -7.66
N LEU A 6 -54.52 4.21 -7.89
CA LEU A 6 -53.40 5.10 -7.68
C LEU A 6 -53.55 6.27 -8.66
N PRO A 7 -53.60 7.51 -8.18
CA PRO A 7 -53.57 8.67 -9.04
C PRO A 7 -52.35 8.57 -9.96
N VAL A 8 -52.53 8.82 -11.25
CA VAL A 8 -51.44 8.75 -12.25
C VAL A 8 -50.23 9.58 -11.81
N ASN A 9 -50.47 10.72 -11.15
CA ASN A 9 -49.41 11.57 -10.60
C ASN A 9 -48.51 10.83 -9.60
N LEU A 10 -49.07 9.92 -8.79
CA LEU A 10 -48.30 9.15 -7.81
C LEU A 10 -47.40 8.12 -8.50
N VAL A 11 -47.89 7.48 -9.58
CA VAL A 11 -47.11 6.53 -10.38
C VAL A 11 -45.91 7.23 -11.02
N ILE A 12 -46.12 8.43 -11.58
CA ILE A 12 -45.04 9.22 -12.21
C ILE A 12 -43.94 9.56 -11.18
N ILE A 13 -44.32 9.98 -9.98
CA ILE A 13 -43.37 10.31 -8.91
C ILE A 13 -42.53 9.08 -8.53
N ILE A 14 -43.15 7.90 -8.40
CA ILE A 14 -42.43 6.66 -8.08
C ILE A 14 -41.42 6.34 -9.17
N VAL A 15 -41.81 6.43 -10.45
CA VAL A 15 -40.90 6.12 -11.57
C VAL A 15 -39.70 7.06 -11.59
N VAL A 16 -39.92 8.37 -11.40
CA VAL A 16 -38.83 9.35 -11.35
C VAL A 16 -37.92 9.10 -10.15
N ALA A 17 -38.49 8.79 -8.97
CA ALA A 17 -37.71 8.49 -7.77
C ALA A 17 -36.81 7.26 -7.96
N VAL A 18 -37.31 6.19 -8.59
CA VAL A 18 -36.53 4.98 -8.88
C VAL A 18 -35.39 5.28 -9.86
N LEU A 19 -35.61 6.08 -10.90
CA LEU A 19 -34.57 6.48 -11.84
C LEU A 19 -33.44 7.28 -11.17
N VAL A 20 -33.79 8.22 -10.29
CA VAL A 20 -32.81 9.01 -9.54
C VAL A 20 -31.99 8.12 -8.60
N LEU A 21 -32.65 7.16 -7.94
CA LEU A 21 -31.97 6.20 -7.06
C LEU A 21 -30.97 5.33 -7.83
N LEU A 22 -31.35 4.84 -9.01
CA LEU A 22 -30.48 4.04 -9.87
C LEU A 22 -29.28 4.86 -10.38
N ALA A 23 -29.50 6.13 -10.76
CA ALA A 23 -28.41 7.01 -11.19
C ALA A 23 -27.42 7.29 -10.05
N ALA A 24 -27.92 7.55 -8.84
CA ALA A 24 -27.07 7.72 -7.66
C ALA A 24 -26.28 6.44 -7.35
N ALA A 25 -26.95 5.28 -7.34
CA ALA A 25 -26.30 3.99 -7.12
C ALA A 25 -25.22 3.70 -8.18
N ALA A 26 -25.47 4.02 -9.45
CA ALA A 26 -24.49 3.88 -10.53
C ALA A 26 -23.28 4.82 -10.34
N PHE A 27 -23.49 6.04 -9.85
CA PHE A 27 -22.41 6.96 -9.50
C PHE A 27 -21.53 6.43 -8.37
N PHE A 28 -22.15 5.87 -7.33
CA PHE A 28 -21.41 5.26 -6.23
C PHE A 28 -20.72 3.95 -6.62
N ALA A 29 -21.32 3.16 -7.53
CA ALA A 29 -20.73 1.92 -8.04
C ALA A 29 -19.61 2.17 -9.07
N GLY A 30 -19.69 3.22 -9.87
CA GLY A 30 -18.69 3.57 -10.89
C GLY A 30 -17.50 4.39 -10.38
N GLY A 31 -17.66 5.11 -9.27
CA GLY A 31 -16.61 5.94 -8.68
C GLY A 31 -15.65 5.20 -7.74
N PHE A 32 -15.99 3.99 -7.31
CA PHE A 32 -15.16 3.16 -6.42
C PHE A 32 -14.38 2.12 -7.22
N SER A 33 -13.60 2.57 -8.21
CA SER A 33 -12.40 1.81 -8.53
C SER A 33 -11.46 2.06 -7.37
N PRO A 34 -11.14 1.07 -6.49
CA PRO A 34 -10.04 1.26 -5.57
C PRO A 34 -8.86 1.55 -6.48
N SER A 35 -8.45 2.82 -6.53
CA SER A 35 -7.15 3.16 -7.09
C SER A 35 -6.23 2.18 -6.41
N SER A 36 -5.67 1.25 -7.19
CA SER A 36 -4.44 0.56 -6.88
C SER A 36 -3.40 1.65 -6.77
N GLY A 37 -3.52 2.44 -5.70
CA GLY A 37 -2.72 3.60 -5.39
C GLY A 37 -1.43 2.99 -4.94
N THR A 38 -0.61 2.64 -5.93
CA THR A 38 0.77 2.29 -5.76
C THR A 38 1.37 3.40 -4.91
N ILE A 39 1.68 3.07 -3.66
CA ILE A 39 2.29 4.04 -2.78
C ILE A 39 3.69 4.33 -3.33
N THR A 40 4.11 5.60 -3.30
CA THR A 40 5.44 5.98 -3.77
C THR A 40 6.52 5.31 -2.94
N ASP A 41 7.71 5.07 -3.52
CA ASP A 41 8.84 4.44 -2.81
C ASP A 41 9.14 5.12 -1.46
N SER A 42 9.07 6.46 -1.43
CA SER A 42 9.25 7.27 -0.23
C SER A 42 8.17 7.03 0.85
N ALA A 43 6.91 6.88 0.45
CA ALA A 43 5.80 6.60 1.36
C ALA A 43 5.83 5.15 1.84
N ALA A 44 6.21 4.22 0.95
CA ALA A 44 6.45 2.82 1.28
C ALA A 44 7.53 2.70 2.35
N TRP A 45 8.68 3.35 2.13
CA TRP A 45 9.78 3.41 3.07
C TRP A 45 9.35 3.95 4.44
N GLN A 46 8.66 5.10 4.49
CA GLN A 46 8.21 5.68 5.76
C GLN A 46 7.23 4.76 6.51
N LYS A 47 6.26 4.16 5.81
CA LYS A 47 5.30 3.21 6.41
C LYS A 47 6.00 1.96 6.93
N GLY A 48 6.85 1.37 6.10
CA GLY A 48 7.60 0.19 6.47
C GLY A 48 8.55 0.45 7.63
N CYS A 49 9.21 1.61 7.68
CA CYS A 49 10.01 2.00 8.83
C CYS A 49 9.21 2.16 10.12
N GLY A 50 8.04 2.80 10.06
CA GLY A 50 7.16 2.89 11.23
C GLY A 50 6.81 1.51 11.79
N MET A 51 6.52 0.54 10.91
CA MET A 51 6.26 -0.85 11.30
C MET A 51 7.51 -1.57 11.83
N ALA A 52 8.69 -1.33 11.25
CA ALA A 52 9.94 -1.91 11.72
C ALA A 52 10.31 -1.40 13.13
N ILE A 53 10.16 -0.10 13.38
CA ILE A 53 10.37 0.52 14.69
C ILE A 53 9.39 -0.06 15.72
N ALA A 54 8.10 -0.18 15.36
CA ALA A 54 7.09 -0.77 16.24
C ALA A 54 7.38 -2.24 16.61
N ARG A 55 8.09 -2.97 15.74
CA ARG A 55 8.52 -4.36 15.97
C ARG A 55 9.93 -4.49 16.58
N GLY A 56 10.56 -3.38 16.97
CA GLY A 56 11.88 -3.38 17.62
C GLY A 56 13.07 -3.55 16.68
N CYS A 57 12.91 -3.26 15.38
CA CYS A 57 14.02 -3.18 14.42
C CYS A 57 14.88 -4.46 14.32
N GLY A 58 14.24 -5.63 14.33
CA GLY A 58 14.90 -6.92 14.09
C GLY A 58 15.55 -6.99 12.70
N SER A 59 16.70 -7.65 12.60
CA SER A 59 17.43 -7.84 11.33
C SER A 59 16.63 -8.60 10.28
N SER A 60 15.78 -9.55 10.69
CA SER A 60 14.91 -10.31 9.79
C SER A 60 13.90 -9.44 9.02
N LEU A 61 13.53 -8.27 9.55
CA LEU A 61 12.59 -7.35 8.91
C LEU A 61 13.17 -6.69 7.65
N PHE A 62 14.50 -6.67 7.53
CA PHE A 62 15.23 -6.06 6.43
C PHE A 62 15.80 -7.09 5.46
N GLU A 63 15.50 -8.39 5.61
CA GLU A 63 15.95 -9.40 4.65
C GLU A 63 15.24 -9.24 3.29
N ASN A 64 15.98 -9.54 2.20
CA ASN A 64 15.50 -9.51 0.81
C ASN A 64 14.67 -10.77 0.43
N THR A 65 14.08 -11.45 1.41
CA THR A 65 13.38 -12.74 1.24
C THR A 65 11.94 -12.66 1.73
N GLU A 66 11.18 -13.74 1.58
CA GLU A 66 9.77 -13.86 2.03
C GLU A 66 9.56 -13.53 3.52
N ASN A 67 10.62 -13.59 4.34
CA ASN A 67 10.62 -13.22 5.75
C ASN A 67 10.73 -11.71 6.02
N GLY A 68 11.03 -10.92 5.00
CA GLY A 68 11.17 -9.47 5.07
C GLY A 68 9.83 -8.80 5.40
N LEU A 69 9.92 -7.59 5.94
CA LEU A 69 8.72 -6.80 6.24
C LEU A 69 8.03 -6.39 4.93
N GLN A 70 6.84 -6.96 4.69
CA GLN A 70 6.00 -6.58 3.55
C GLN A 70 5.22 -5.29 3.82
N ILE A 71 5.19 -4.41 2.82
CA ILE A 71 4.48 -3.14 2.89
C ILE A 71 3.17 -3.27 2.10
N PRO A 72 1.99 -3.15 2.76
CA PRO A 72 0.72 -3.23 2.07
C PRO A 72 0.59 -2.13 1.00
N SER A 73 0.11 -2.50 -0.19
CA SER A 73 -0.12 -1.59 -1.32
C SER A 73 1.15 -1.00 -1.95
N TYR A 74 2.34 -1.47 -1.55
CA TYR A 74 3.56 -1.24 -2.31
C TYR A 74 3.60 -2.24 -3.46
N ASP A 75 3.72 -1.76 -4.69
CA ASP A 75 3.93 -2.59 -5.87
C ASP A 75 4.84 -1.80 -6.82
N PRO A 76 6.17 -1.89 -6.63
CA PRO A 76 7.12 -1.15 -7.44
C PRO A 76 7.28 -1.72 -8.86
N SER A 77 6.82 -2.95 -9.09
CA SER A 77 6.85 -3.64 -10.38
C SER A 77 5.59 -3.38 -11.20
N GLY A 78 4.50 -2.93 -10.55
CA GLY A 78 3.24 -2.52 -11.18
C GLY A 78 2.52 -3.67 -11.88
N ASN A 79 2.89 -4.91 -11.58
CA ASN A 79 2.36 -6.09 -12.24
C ASN A 79 1.16 -6.69 -11.49
N GLY A 80 0.83 -6.18 -10.30
CA GLY A 80 -0.28 -6.64 -9.48
C GLY A 80 -0.14 -8.08 -8.96
N LEU A 81 1.02 -8.71 -9.14
CA LEU A 81 1.30 -10.09 -8.76
C LEU A 81 2.16 -10.20 -7.49
N ASP A 82 2.77 -9.10 -7.04
CA ASP A 82 3.97 -9.17 -6.20
C ASP A 82 3.78 -8.68 -4.77
N GLN A 83 2.62 -8.96 -4.15
CA GLN A 83 2.44 -8.62 -2.73
C GLN A 83 3.53 -9.25 -1.83
N PHE A 84 4.28 -10.25 -2.32
CA PHE A 84 5.17 -11.07 -1.52
C PHE A 84 6.67 -10.97 -1.83
N GLN A 85 7.10 -10.68 -3.06
CA GLN A 85 8.53 -10.72 -3.43
C GLN A 85 9.15 -9.33 -3.60
N ASP A 86 8.44 -8.41 -4.26
CA ASP A 86 9.01 -7.08 -4.59
C ASP A 86 8.53 -5.98 -3.63
N SER A 87 7.62 -6.31 -2.72
CA SER A 87 6.95 -5.37 -1.81
C SER A 87 7.66 -5.21 -0.45
N THR A 88 8.95 -5.54 -0.35
CA THR A 88 9.68 -5.56 0.92
C THR A 88 10.22 -4.18 1.31
N LEU A 89 10.42 -3.98 2.62
CA LEU A 89 11.06 -2.76 3.16
C LEU A 89 12.46 -2.51 2.59
N ASN A 90 13.22 -3.57 2.31
CA ASN A 90 14.55 -3.47 1.75
C ASN A 90 14.48 -2.94 0.30
N GLU A 91 13.55 -3.45 -0.50
CA GLU A 91 13.36 -2.97 -1.87
C GLU A 91 12.94 -1.49 -1.91
N ALA A 92 12.01 -1.08 -1.05
CA ALA A 92 11.63 0.33 -0.90
C ALA A 92 12.84 1.22 -0.53
N CYS A 93 13.70 0.74 0.37
CA CYS A 93 14.90 1.44 0.76
C CYS A 93 15.90 1.59 -0.39
N LYS A 94 16.19 0.50 -1.11
CA LYS A 94 17.11 0.50 -2.25
C LYS A 94 16.69 1.51 -3.30
N ARG A 95 15.40 1.61 -3.58
CA ARG A 95 14.83 2.55 -4.56
C ARG A 95 14.90 4.00 -4.08
N VAL A 96 14.58 4.26 -2.81
CA VAL A 96 14.66 5.61 -2.23
C VAL A 96 16.09 6.14 -2.20
N PHE A 97 17.06 5.28 -1.87
CA PHE A 97 18.46 5.67 -1.67
C PHE A 97 19.37 5.31 -2.85
N GLN A 98 18.82 4.73 -3.92
CA GLN A 98 19.55 4.29 -5.13
C GLN A 98 20.76 3.39 -4.82
N ILE A 99 20.56 2.42 -3.91
CA ILE A 99 21.61 1.51 -3.43
C ILE A 99 21.54 0.19 -4.19
N SER A 100 22.68 -0.27 -4.72
CA SER A 100 22.81 -1.59 -5.37
C SER A 100 23.13 -2.68 -4.35
N ASP A 101 22.67 -3.91 -4.61
CA ASP A 101 22.93 -5.10 -3.75
C ASP A 101 24.42 -5.38 -3.50
N SER A 102 25.30 -4.86 -4.36
CA SER A 102 26.75 -5.04 -4.29
C SER A 102 27.46 -4.25 -3.19
N GLY A 103 26.75 -3.44 -2.40
CA GLY A 103 27.31 -2.70 -1.27
C GLY A 103 28.14 -1.50 -1.71
N MET A 104 27.81 -0.33 -1.16
CA MET A 104 28.69 0.84 -1.18
C MET A 104 29.49 0.80 0.12
N ASP A 105 30.82 0.74 0.02
CA ASP A 105 31.75 0.96 1.13
C ASP A 105 31.44 0.15 2.39
N SER A 106 31.72 -1.16 2.36
CA SER A 106 31.76 -2.08 3.51
C SER A 106 30.45 -2.32 4.29
N MET A 107 29.32 -1.80 3.80
CA MET A 107 28.01 -1.96 4.44
C MET A 107 27.00 -2.59 3.47
N THR A 108 26.32 -3.64 3.90
CA THR A 108 25.31 -4.30 3.06
C THR A 108 24.05 -3.42 2.95
N ALA A 109 23.33 -3.48 1.82
CA ALA A 109 22.05 -2.78 1.64
C ALA A 109 21.07 -2.96 2.83
N PRO A 110 20.81 -4.17 3.35
CA PRO A 110 19.95 -4.34 4.53
C PRO A 110 20.46 -3.62 5.78
N GLU A 111 21.77 -3.60 6.02
CA GLU A 111 22.34 -2.88 7.15
C GLU A 111 22.21 -1.37 7.00
N TYR A 112 22.43 -0.83 5.80
CA TYR A 112 22.27 0.59 5.52
C TYR A 112 20.82 1.03 5.76
N CYS A 113 19.88 0.24 5.27
CA CYS A 113 18.45 0.48 5.47
C CYS A 113 18.09 0.41 6.95
N LYS A 114 18.56 -0.60 7.67
CA LYS A 114 18.37 -0.71 9.10
C LYS A 114 18.93 0.51 9.84
N PHE A 115 20.12 0.97 9.50
CA PHE A 115 20.71 2.17 10.11
C PHE A 115 19.87 3.42 9.83
N LYS A 116 19.46 3.64 8.59
CA LYS A 116 18.61 4.79 8.21
C LYS A 116 17.24 4.77 8.86
N CYS A 117 16.67 3.58 9.03
CA CYS A 117 15.35 3.38 9.57
C CYS A 117 15.30 3.47 11.09
N CYS A 118 16.26 2.81 11.75
CA CYS A 118 16.24 2.54 13.18
C CYS A 118 17.32 3.30 13.96
N GLY A 119 18.24 3.97 13.29
CA GLY A 119 19.37 4.65 13.92
C GLY A 119 20.41 3.72 14.55
N ILE A 120 20.33 2.41 14.30
CA ILE A 120 21.23 1.40 14.88
C ILE A 120 22.48 1.32 14.01
N LYS A 121 23.61 1.85 14.51
CA LYS A 121 24.91 1.76 13.82
C LYS A 121 25.30 0.28 13.63
N PRO A 122 25.89 -0.09 12.48
CA PRO A 122 26.50 -1.41 12.30
C PRO A 122 27.65 -1.58 13.30
N ALA A 123 27.83 -2.79 13.82
CA ALA A 123 28.81 -3.10 14.88
C ALA A 123 30.28 -3.02 14.41
N THR A 124 30.54 -2.60 13.17
CA THR A 124 31.86 -2.60 12.53
C THR A 124 32.69 -1.32 12.73
N GLU A 125 32.17 -0.28 13.40
CA GLU A 125 32.95 0.92 13.79
C GLU A 125 33.51 0.82 15.22
N ILE A 126 34.24 -0.24 15.55
CA ILE A 126 35.14 -0.27 16.72
C ILE A 126 36.54 -0.66 16.23
N SER A 127 37.29 0.30 15.71
CA SER A 127 38.74 0.20 15.50
C SER A 127 39.36 1.58 15.59
#